data_AF-A0A2D7DYA2-F1
#
_entry.id   AF-A0A2D7DYA2-F1
#
_cell.length_a   1.000
_cell.length_b   1.000
_cell.length_c   1.000
_cell.angle_alpha   90.00
_cell.angle_beta   90.00
_cell.angle_gamma   90.00
#
_symmetry.space_group_name_H-M   'P 1'
#
loop_
_entity.id
_entity.type
_entity.pdbx_description
1 polymer ?
#
loop_
_entity_poly.entity_id
_entity_poly.type
_entity_poly.pdbx_seq_one_letter_code
_entity_poly.pdbx_strand_id
1 'polypeptide(L)'
;MKISDRPEFKSKKPPLTFTENETVFNAVKAMKNDNFGSVVITDKNNKVKGIVTERDLLKKLIPNSMNPKTTKLKQIMTSPVKVAKRDDNLLTWLRQMSNERFRHVPVVDKDGKLINVMSQGDFVSYTWPNLLYQVKEVAKENYFKANQVVLIVLSLLIYTVVTTVLAIKLV
;
A
#
# COMPACT_ATOMS: atom_id res chain seq x y z
N MET A 1 -9.36 -8.66 -9.57
CA MET A 1 -9.64 -8.43 -8.13
C MET A 1 -10.20 -7.03 -7.98
N LYS A 2 -11.40 -6.92 -7.41
CA LYS A 2 -12.07 -5.65 -7.13
C LYS A 2 -11.59 -5.09 -5.79
N ILE A 3 -11.82 -3.80 -5.56
CA ILE A 3 -11.54 -3.18 -4.26
C ILE A 3 -12.35 -3.85 -3.13
N SER A 4 -13.63 -4.15 -3.38
CA SER A 4 -14.51 -4.78 -2.38
C SER A 4 -14.13 -6.20 -1.98
N ASP A 5 -13.31 -6.87 -2.80
CA ASP A 5 -12.85 -8.23 -2.52
C ASP A 5 -11.78 -8.25 -1.42
N ARG A 6 -11.22 -7.07 -1.06
CA ARG A 6 -10.21 -6.95 -0.01
C ARG A 6 -10.80 -7.15 1.39
N PRO A 7 -10.17 -7.96 2.26
CA PRO A 7 -10.56 -8.06 3.67
C PRO A 7 -10.60 -6.70 4.37
N GLU A 8 -9.60 -5.86 4.10
CA GLU A 8 -9.47 -4.51 4.66
C GLU A 8 -10.69 -3.63 4.32
N PHE A 9 -11.32 -3.84 3.16
CA PHE A 9 -12.51 -3.09 2.78
C PHE A 9 -13.68 -3.34 3.74
N LYS A 10 -13.74 -4.53 4.38
CA LYS A 10 -14.81 -4.92 5.31
C LYS A 10 -14.45 -4.66 6.77
N SER A 11 -13.18 -4.77 7.14
CA SER A 11 -12.73 -4.74 8.53
C SER A 11 -12.22 -3.38 9.02
N LYS A 12 -11.98 -2.43 8.11
CA LYS A 12 -11.41 -1.13 8.47
C LYS A 12 -12.39 -0.27 9.26
N LYS A 13 -11.84 0.54 10.16
CA LYS A 13 -12.59 1.58 10.88
C LYS A 13 -13.32 2.49 9.88
N PRO A 14 -14.51 3.01 10.23
CA PRO A 14 -15.19 4.00 9.42
C PRO A 14 -14.26 5.18 9.07
N PRO A 15 -14.34 5.72 7.84
CA PRO A 15 -13.52 6.86 7.45
C PRO A 15 -13.73 8.06 8.36
N LEU A 16 -12.65 8.77 8.67
CA LEU A 16 -12.75 10.07 9.34
C LEU A 16 -13.30 11.11 8.37
N THR A 17 -14.46 11.68 8.71
CA THR A 17 -15.16 12.65 7.87
C THR A 17 -15.36 13.99 8.58
N PHE A 18 -15.23 15.07 7.82
CA PHE A 18 -15.51 16.43 8.28
C PHE A 18 -16.30 17.18 7.20
N THR A 19 -16.93 18.28 7.59
CA THR A 19 -17.54 19.24 6.66
C THR A 19 -16.50 20.27 6.20
N GLU A 20 -16.78 20.91 5.06
CA GLU A 20 -15.85 21.85 4.43
C GLU A 20 -15.55 23.11 5.27
N ASN A 21 -16.44 23.45 6.21
CA ASN A 21 -16.38 24.64 7.06
C ASN A 21 -15.80 24.36 8.45
N GLU A 22 -15.38 23.12 8.73
CA GLU A 22 -14.63 22.80 9.94
C GLU A 22 -13.17 23.25 9.84
N THR A 23 -12.53 23.39 10.99
CA THR A 23 -11.17 23.93 11.09
C THR A 23 -10.14 22.83 10.84
N VAL A 24 -9.01 23.23 10.28
CA VAL A 24 -7.87 22.32 10.08
C VAL A 24 -7.39 21.75 11.42
N PHE A 25 -7.40 22.54 12.48
CA PHE A 25 -7.02 22.10 13.82
C PHE A 25 -7.85 20.92 14.33
N ASN A 26 -9.18 20.97 14.18
CA ASN A 26 -10.06 19.89 14.64
C ASN A 26 -9.83 18.61 13.85
N ALA A 27 -9.68 18.72 12.53
CA ALA A 27 -9.36 17.57 11.68
C ALA A 27 -8.02 16.94 12.04
N VAL A 28 -6.96 17.74 12.22
CA VAL A 28 -5.63 17.25 12.61
C VAL A 28 -5.64 16.59 13.98
N LYS A 29 -6.39 17.15 14.93
CA LYS A 29 -6.56 16.56 16.27
C LYS A 29 -7.23 15.17 16.17
N ALA A 30 -8.28 15.04 15.37
CA ALA A 30 -8.95 13.76 15.15
C ALA A 30 -8.05 12.77 14.40
N MET A 31 -7.33 13.21 13.36
CA MET A 31 -6.34 12.41 12.64
C MET A 31 -5.30 11.81 13.59
N LYS A 32 -4.76 12.62 14.50
CA LYS A 32 -3.80 12.16 15.52
C LYS A 32 -4.42 11.14 16.47
N ASN A 33 -5.59 11.45 17.03
CA ASN A 33 -6.21 10.62 18.05
C ASN A 33 -6.59 9.23 17.53
N ASP A 34 -7.08 9.18 16.29
CA ASP A 34 -7.61 7.95 15.70
C ASP A 34 -6.63 7.26 14.73
N ASN A 35 -5.42 7.82 14.60
CA ASN A 35 -4.34 7.35 13.73
C ASN A 35 -4.73 7.29 12.23
N PHE A 36 -5.36 8.36 11.73
CA PHE A 36 -5.69 8.52 10.31
C PHE A 36 -4.71 9.45 9.58
N GLY A 37 -4.22 9.03 8.42
CA GLY A 37 -3.38 9.86 7.53
C GLY A 37 -4.17 10.78 6.59
N SER A 38 -5.50 10.75 6.63
CA SER A 38 -6.38 11.58 5.81
C SER A 38 -7.77 11.77 6.41
N VAL A 39 -8.41 12.90 6.07
CA VAL A 39 -9.82 13.18 6.33
C VAL A 39 -10.56 13.39 5.01
N VAL A 40 -11.73 12.77 4.87
CA VAL A 40 -12.62 13.00 3.72
C VAL A 40 -13.59 14.12 4.04
N ILE A 41 -13.71 15.08 3.13
CA ILE A 41 -14.69 16.16 3.24
C ILE A 41 -15.98 15.71 2.58
N THR A 42 -17.08 15.75 3.32
CA THR A 42 -18.40 15.34 2.83
C THR A 42 -19.45 16.43 3.02
N ASP A 43 -20.51 16.36 2.24
CA ASP A 43 -21.71 17.17 2.47
C ASP A 43 -22.70 16.48 3.43
N LYS A 44 -23.83 17.14 3.69
CA LYS A 44 -24.90 16.62 4.56
C LYS A 44 -25.48 15.28 4.11
N ASN A 45 -25.31 14.92 2.83
CA ASN A 45 -25.79 13.67 2.24
C ASN A 45 -24.67 12.60 2.16
N ASN A 46 -23.54 12.82 2.84
CA ASN A 46 -22.35 11.97 2.82
C ASN A 46 -21.70 11.85 1.43
N LYS A 47 -21.93 12.82 0.52
CA LYS A 47 -21.24 12.84 -0.78
C LYS A 47 -19.86 13.46 -0.63
N VAL A 48 -18.88 12.84 -1.29
CA VAL A 48 -17.48 13.29 -1.23
C VAL A 48 -17.31 14.62 -1.97
N LYS A 49 -16.74 15.61 -1.28
CA LYS A 49 -16.41 16.94 -1.82
C LYS A 49 -14.91 17.16 -1.98
N GLY A 50 -14.10 16.48 -1.17
CA GLY A 50 -12.65 16.61 -1.19
C GLY A 50 -11.97 15.69 -0.20
N ILE A 51 -10.65 15.79 -0.14
CA ILE A 51 -9.82 15.10 0.85
C ILE A 51 -8.74 16.05 1.38
N VAL A 52 -8.41 15.93 2.65
CA VAL A 52 -7.25 16.56 3.27
C VAL A 52 -6.34 15.47 3.78
N THR A 53 -5.07 15.53 3.41
CA THR A 53 -4.03 14.61 3.88
C THR A 53 -2.94 15.38 4.61
N GLU A 54 -2.05 14.68 5.31
CA GLU A 54 -0.86 15.28 5.92
C GLU A 54 -0.06 16.11 4.91
N ARG A 55 0.00 15.67 3.66
CA ARG A 55 0.70 16.38 2.58
C ARG A 55 0.06 17.74 2.27
N ASP A 56 -1.25 17.87 2.38
CA ASP A 56 -1.93 19.15 2.18
C ASP A 56 -1.53 20.15 3.29
N LEU A 57 -1.33 19.68 4.52
CA LEU A 57 -0.81 20.52 5.60
C LEU A 57 0.59 21.04 5.26
N LEU A 58 1.48 20.15 4.82
CA LEU A 58 2.86 20.50 4.45
C LEU A 58 2.95 21.40 3.22
N LYS A 59 2.04 21.26 2.25
CA LYS A 59 2.08 21.98 0.97
C LYS A 59 1.27 23.27 0.94
N LYS A 60 0.18 23.35 1.71
CA LYS A 60 -0.81 24.44 1.60
C LYS A 60 -1.02 25.21 2.90
N LEU A 61 -0.92 24.57 4.06
CA LEU A 61 -1.14 25.26 5.34
C LEU A 61 0.13 25.97 5.82
N ILE A 62 1.22 25.21 5.99
CA ILE A 62 2.46 25.71 6.59
C ILE A 62 3.14 26.77 5.72
N PRO A 63 3.35 26.55 4.40
CA PRO A 63 4.07 27.53 3.57
C PRO A 63 3.35 28.87 3.44
N ASN A 64 2.03 28.88 3.64
CA ASN A 64 1.20 30.08 3.56
C ASN A 64 0.95 30.73 4.93
N SER A 65 1.65 30.29 5.99
CA SER A 65 1.52 30.82 7.36
C SER A 65 0.08 30.88 7.87
N MET A 66 -0.75 29.93 7.43
CA MET A 66 -2.17 29.88 7.76
C MET A 66 -2.38 29.37 9.20
N ASN A 67 -3.24 30.04 9.97
CA ASN A 67 -3.56 29.60 11.34
C ASN A 67 -4.52 28.39 11.31
N PRO A 68 -4.14 27.19 11.79
CA PRO A 68 -4.98 26.00 11.72
C PRO A 68 -6.28 26.12 12.53
N LYS A 69 -6.33 26.99 13.53
CA LYS A 69 -7.52 27.18 14.37
C LYS A 69 -8.64 27.97 13.66
N THR A 70 -8.29 28.79 12.67
CA THR A 70 -9.25 29.60 11.91
C THR A 70 -9.43 29.13 10.47
N THR A 71 -8.37 28.55 9.89
CA THR A 71 -8.38 28.03 8.51
C THR A 71 -9.37 26.88 8.38
N LYS A 72 -10.21 26.96 7.34
CA LYS A 72 -11.22 25.97 7.02
C LYS A 72 -10.66 24.88 6.12
N LEU A 73 -11.17 23.65 6.24
CA LEU A 73 -10.73 22.52 5.43
C LEU A 73 -10.90 22.77 3.92
N LYS A 74 -11.95 23.48 3.50
CA LYS A 74 -12.15 23.85 2.09
C LYS A 74 -11.01 24.65 1.47
N GLN A 75 -10.24 25.39 2.28
CA GLN A 75 -9.15 26.23 1.80
C GLN A 75 -7.90 25.40 1.47
N ILE A 76 -7.76 24.20 2.04
CA ILE A 76 -6.58 23.35 1.85
C ILE A 76 -6.90 21.98 1.23
N MET A 77 -8.17 21.59 1.15
CA MET A 77 -8.55 20.31 0.57
C MET A 77 -8.13 20.18 -0.89
N THR A 78 -7.92 18.94 -1.32
CA THR A 78 -7.84 18.62 -2.73
C THR A 78 -9.26 18.39 -3.25
N SER A 79 -9.69 19.20 -4.20
CA SER A 79 -11.00 19.13 -4.85
C SER A 79 -10.89 19.60 -6.31
N PRO A 80 -11.50 18.91 -7.29
CA PRO A 80 -12.21 17.65 -7.15
C PRO A 80 -11.26 16.50 -6.79
N VAL A 81 -11.67 15.65 -5.85
CA VAL A 81 -10.90 14.47 -5.45
C VAL A 81 -11.28 13.28 -6.32
N LYS A 82 -10.28 12.47 -6.70
CA LYS A 82 -10.51 11.20 -7.37
C LYS A 82 -11.17 10.21 -6.41
N VAL A 83 -12.25 9.59 -6.86
CA VAL A 83 -13.00 8.60 -6.08
C VAL A 83 -13.03 7.27 -6.81
N ALA A 84 -12.91 6.18 -6.06
CA ALA A 84 -13.05 4.83 -6.56
C ALA A 84 -14.48 4.32 -6.34
N LYS A 85 -14.94 3.40 -7.18
CA LYS A 85 -16.11 2.57 -6.88
C LYS A 85 -15.66 1.28 -6.23
N ARG A 86 -16.53 0.69 -5.41
CA ARG A 86 -16.25 -0.60 -4.74
C ARG A 86 -15.89 -1.73 -5.71
N ASP A 87 -16.45 -1.70 -6.91
CA ASP A 87 -16.27 -2.71 -7.96
C ASP A 87 -15.08 -2.42 -8.89
N ASP A 88 -14.36 -1.31 -8.70
CA ASP A 88 -13.22 -0.96 -9.54
C ASP A 88 -12.08 -1.97 -9.39
N ASN A 89 -11.30 -2.09 -10.45
CA ASN A 89 -10.10 -2.91 -10.45
C ASN A 89 -9.02 -2.30 -9.53
N LEU A 90 -8.59 -3.09 -8.55
CA LEU A 90 -7.61 -2.65 -7.55
C LEU A 90 -6.23 -2.32 -8.17
N LEU A 91 -5.77 -3.08 -9.16
CA LEU A 91 -4.46 -2.86 -9.78
C LEU A 91 -4.42 -1.55 -10.57
N THR A 92 -5.53 -1.18 -11.20
CA THR A 92 -5.66 0.12 -11.86
C THR A 92 -5.47 1.26 -10.87
N TRP A 93 -6.13 1.19 -9.71
CA TRP A 93 -5.98 2.20 -8.66
C TRP A 93 -4.58 2.23 -8.05
N LEU A 94 -3.94 1.08 -7.85
CA LEU A 94 -2.54 1.01 -7.40
C LEU A 94 -1.58 1.71 -8.36
N ARG A 95 -1.71 1.44 -9.67
CA ARG A 95 -0.92 2.09 -10.72
C ARG A 95 -1.15 3.59 -10.71
N GLN A 96 -2.41 4.01 -10.64
CA GLN A 96 -2.79 5.41 -10.63
C GLN A 96 -2.23 6.15 -9.40
N MET A 97 -2.38 5.59 -8.21
CA MET A 97 -1.82 6.11 -6.96
C MET A 97 -0.30 6.29 -7.06
N SER A 98 0.39 5.31 -7.66
CA SER A 98 1.84 5.37 -7.87
C SER A 98 2.25 6.51 -8.82
N ASN A 99 1.62 6.57 -9.99
CA ASN A 99 1.95 7.53 -11.05
C ASN A 99 1.66 8.97 -10.62
N GLU A 100 0.51 9.19 -9.97
CA GLU A 100 0.06 10.52 -9.56
C GLU A 100 0.46 10.88 -8.12
N ARG A 101 1.21 9.99 -7.46
CA ARG A 101 1.80 10.19 -6.14
C ARG A 101 0.79 10.46 -5.01
N PHE A 102 -0.41 9.90 -5.05
CA PHE A 102 -1.36 9.95 -3.92
C PHE A 102 -1.48 8.58 -3.23
N ARG A 103 -1.82 8.59 -1.93
CA ARG A 103 -1.80 7.38 -1.10
C ARG A 103 -3.15 6.96 -0.57
N HIS A 104 -4.17 7.79 -0.67
CA HIS A 104 -5.51 7.55 -0.14
C HIS A 104 -6.54 7.83 -1.24
N VAL A 105 -7.55 6.97 -1.34
CA VAL A 105 -8.68 7.14 -2.27
C VAL A 105 -10.00 6.92 -1.51
N PRO A 106 -10.93 7.89 -1.54
CA PRO A 106 -12.30 7.67 -1.11
C PRO A 106 -12.99 6.66 -2.04
N VAL A 107 -13.65 5.66 -1.46
CA VAL A 107 -14.47 4.68 -2.18
C VAL A 107 -15.93 5.02 -1.97
N VAL A 108 -16.69 5.15 -3.06
CA VAL A 108 -18.08 5.59 -3.05
C VAL A 108 -19.04 4.53 -3.58
N ASP A 109 -20.32 4.68 -3.25
CA ASP A 109 -21.42 3.92 -3.82
C ASP A 109 -21.85 4.46 -5.19
N LYS A 110 -22.95 3.93 -5.74
CA LYS A 110 -23.51 4.35 -7.03
C LYS A 110 -24.02 5.80 -7.01
N ASP A 111 -24.40 6.31 -5.83
CA ASP A 111 -24.94 7.67 -5.64
C ASP A 111 -23.86 8.70 -5.31
N GLY A 112 -22.60 8.26 -5.20
CA GLY A 112 -21.43 9.08 -4.85
C GLY A 112 -21.25 9.29 -3.34
N LYS A 113 -21.95 8.52 -2.51
CA LYS A 113 -21.79 8.58 -1.04
C LYS A 113 -20.57 7.80 -0.61
N LEU A 114 -19.87 8.31 0.40
CA LEU A 114 -18.68 7.68 0.94
C LEU A 114 -19.01 6.34 1.62
N ILE A 115 -18.35 5.28 1.19
CA ILE A 115 -18.40 3.95 1.84
C ILE A 115 -17.15 3.74 2.70
N ASN A 116 -15.96 3.97 2.12
CA ASN A 116 -14.68 3.66 2.76
C ASN A 116 -13.55 4.55 2.22
N VAL A 117 -12.35 4.48 2.81
CA VAL A 117 -11.12 5.07 2.28
C VAL A 117 -10.05 4.01 2.22
N MET A 118 -9.54 3.74 1.02
CA MET A 118 -8.45 2.79 0.82
C MET A 118 -7.14 3.53 0.66
N SER A 119 -6.09 2.98 1.24
CA SER A 119 -4.72 3.47 1.12
C SER A 119 -3.84 2.50 0.32
N GLN A 120 -2.69 2.97 -0.17
CA GLN A 120 -1.67 2.09 -0.72
C GLN A 120 -1.26 0.98 0.27
N GLY A 121 -1.23 1.28 1.58
CA GLY A 121 -0.90 0.30 2.62
C GLY A 121 -1.92 -0.84 2.69
N ASP A 122 -3.21 -0.52 2.57
CA ASP A 122 -4.29 -1.51 2.56
C ASP A 122 -4.24 -2.42 1.31
N PHE A 123 -3.57 -1.95 0.25
CA PHE A 123 -3.35 -2.75 -0.94
C PHE A 123 -2.14 -3.66 -0.83
N VAL A 124 -1.19 -3.40 0.08
CA VAL A 124 0.06 -4.18 0.21
C VAL A 124 0.04 -5.14 1.42
N SER A 125 -0.73 -4.84 2.47
CA SER A 125 -0.86 -5.65 3.70
C SER A 125 -1.08 -7.14 3.42
N TYR A 126 -1.99 -7.48 2.51
CA TYR A 126 -2.31 -8.87 2.19
C TYR A 126 -1.27 -9.57 1.29
N THR A 127 -0.43 -8.82 0.57
CA THR A 127 0.60 -9.43 -0.28
C THR A 127 1.82 -9.90 0.50
N TRP A 128 2.02 -9.44 1.74
CA TRP A 128 3.19 -9.84 2.55
C TRP A 128 3.32 -11.35 2.76
N PRO A 129 2.28 -12.10 3.16
CA PRO A 129 2.40 -13.55 3.33
C PRO A 129 2.77 -14.27 2.02
N ASN A 130 2.11 -13.91 0.91
CA ASN A 130 2.38 -14.51 -0.40
C ASN A 130 3.78 -14.12 -0.91
N LEU A 131 4.19 -12.88 -0.71
CA LEU A 131 5.52 -12.39 -1.08
C LEU A 131 6.60 -13.11 -0.27
N LEU A 132 6.43 -13.23 1.05
CA LEU A 132 7.37 -13.96 1.92
C LEU A 132 7.44 -15.44 1.54
N TYR A 133 6.31 -16.04 1.18
CA TYR A 133 6.28 -17.41 0.67
C TYR A 133 7.09 -17.54 -0.63
N GLN A 134 6.86 -16.66 -1.60
CA GLN A 134 7.62 -16.66 -2.86
C GLN A 134 9.12 -16.44 -2.64
N VAL A 135 9.48 -15.49 -1.78
CA VAL A 135 10.88 -15.24 -1.41
C VAL A 135 11.51 -16.48 -0.77
N LYS A 136 10.77 -17.19 0.08
CA LYS A 136 11.22 -18.44 0.71
C LYS A 136 11.44 -19.55 -0.32
N GLU A 137 10.52 -19.73 -1.26
CA GLU A 137 10.66 -20.75 -2.31
C GLU A 137 11.84 -20.45 -3.23
N VAL A 138 12.01 -19.20 -3.68
CA VAL A 138 13.17 -18.79 -4.49
C VAL A 138 14.48 -18.99 -3.72
N ALA A 139 14.52 -18.66 -2.42
CA ALA A 139 15.69 -18.90 -1.59
C ALA A 139 16.02 -20.40 -1.45
N LYS A 140 14.99 -21.24 -1.28
CA LYS A 140 15.12 -22.70 -1.20
C LYS A 140 15.66 -23.28 -2.51
N GLU A 141 15.12 -22.87 -3.66
CA GLU A 141 15.62 -23.32 -4.98
C GLU A 141 17.08 -22.95 -5.20
N ASN A 142 17.48 -21.72 -4.84
CA ASN A 142 18.88 -21.29 -4.97
C ASN A 142 19.81 -22.08 -4.05
N TYR A 143 19.38 -22.38 -2.82
CA TYR A 143 20.13 -23.24 -1.90
C TYR A 143 20.32 -24.66 -2.46
N PHE A 144 19.25 -25.25 -3.00
CA PHE A 144 19.31 -26.60 -3.60
C PHE A 144 20.24 -26.65 -4.83
N LYS A 145 20.19 -25.64 -5.72
CA LYS A 145 21.07 -25.56 -6.89
C LYS A 145 22.55 -25.46 -6.51
N ALA A 146 22.89 -24.65 -5.50
CA ALA A 146 24.26 -24.55 -5.02
C ALA A 146 24.78 -25.90 -4.50
N ASN A 147 23.94 -26.64 -3.76
CA ASN A 147 24.32 -27.94 -3.23
C ASN A 147 24.48 -29.01 -4.32
N GLN A 148 23.67 -28.97 -5.38
CA GLN A 148 23.84 -29.86 -6.55
C GLN A 148 25.17 -29.62 -7.27
N VAL A 149 25.58 -28.38 -7.47
CA VAL A 149 26.88 -28.06 -8.11
C VAL A 149 28.04 -28.59 -7.26
N VAL A 150 27.99 -28.41 -5.94
CA VAL A 150 29.00 -28.95 -5.02
C VAL A 150 29.06 -30.48 -5.09
N LEU A 151 27.91 -31.16 -5.12
CA LEU A 151 27.84 -32.62 -5.25
C LEU A 151 28.42 -33.10 -6.59
N ILE A 152 28.13 -32.41 -7.70
CA ILE A 152 28.69 -32.74 -9.02
C ILE A 152 30.22 -32.61 -8.99
N VAL A 153 30.76 -31.50 -8.45
CA VAL A 153 32.21 -31.28 -8.36
C VAL A 153 32.88 -32.33 -7.47
N LEU A 154 32.28 -32.66 -6.31
CA LEU A 154 32.76 -33.73 -5.45
C LEU A 154 32.77 -35.09 -6.16
N SER A 155 31.70 -35.41 -6.90
CA SER A 155 31.63 -36.66 -7.65
C SER A 155 32.71 -36.78 -8.73
N LEU A 156 33.01 -35.68 -9.43
CA LEU A 156 34.08 -35.60 -10.42
C LEU A 156 35.46 -35.76 -9.79
N LEU A 157 35.71 -35.10 -8.66
CA LEU A 157 36.97 -35.24 -7.91
C LEU A 157 37.17 -36.68 -7.43
N ILE A 158 36.13 -37.31 -6.87
CA ILE A 158 36.20 -38.71 -6.43
C ILE A 158 36.49 -39.63 -7.62
N TYR A 159 35.79 -39.45 -8.74
CA TYR A 159 36.02 -40.22 -9.96
C TYR A 159 37.48 -40.11 -10.43
N THR A 160 38.02 -38.89 -10.48
CA THR A 160 39.43 -38.69 -10.87
C THR A 160 40.37 -39.47 -9.96
N VAL A 161 40.25 -39.36 -8.64
CA VAL A 161 41.12 -40.07 -7.68
C VAL A 161 41.05 -41.59 -7.86
N VAL A 162 39.84 -42.15 -8.01
CA VAL A 162 39.64 -43.59 -8.19
C VAL A 162 40.32 -44.09 -9.46
N THR A 163 40.14 -43.38 -10.58
CA THR A 163 40.76 -43.77 -11.86
C THR A 163 42.29 -43.71 -11.81
N THR A 164 42.89 -42.71 -11.15
CA THR A 164 44.35 -42.62 -11.01
C THR A 164 44.92 -43.75 -10.14
N VAL A 165 44.25 -44.10 -9.03
CA VAL A 165 44.67 -45.20 -8.14
C VAL A 165 44.60 -46.56 -8.85
N LEU A 166 43.55 -46.78 -9.65
CA LEU A 166 43.42 -48.01 -10.45
C LEU A 166 44.52 -48.10 -11.52
N ALA A 167 44.83 -46.99 -12.19
CA ALA A 167 45.91 -46.93 -13.18
C ALA A 167 47.28 -47.26 -12.55
N ILE A 168 47.58 -46.73 -11.35
CA ILE A 168 48.83 -47.02 -10.64
C ILE A 168 48.91 -48.50 -10.22
N LYS A 169 47.80 -49.14 -9.87
CA LYS A 169 47.78 -50.57 -9.49
C LYS A 169 47.94 -51.54 -10.67
N LEU A 170 47.74 -51.07 -11.90
CA LEU A 170 47.82 -51.88 -13.13
C LEU A 170 49.20 -51.88 -13.79
N VAL A 171 50.13 -51.04 -13.29
CA VAL A 171 51.53 -50.93 -13.74
C VAL A 171 52.43 -51.59 -12.70
#